data_AF-A0A1E4CGT2-F1
#
_entry.id   AF-A0A1E4CGT2-F1
#
_cell.length_a   1.000
_cell.length_b   1.000
_cell.length_c   1.000
_cell.angle_alpha   90.00
_cell.angle_beta   90.00
_cell.angle_gamma   90.00
#
_symmetry.space_group_name_H-M   'P 1'
#
loop_
_entity.id
_entity.type
_entity.pdbx_description
1 polymer ?
#
loop_
_entity_poly.entity_id
_entity_poly.type
_entity_poly.pdbx_seq_one_letter_code
_entity_poly.pdbx_strand_id
1 'polypeptide(L)'
;MSRHRVDAGCARCERTGVKFATTWPEGRICRRCYQRATRIHGTCPGCGTNRLLPGLLDSAPACTDCTGIPKDFHCTRCGREDEPVRAGLCAHCCLTDDLTHLFDNGDGEIAPHLQPLFHALTGQKHARSAKIWLITNTEAVALIRALARGDVPLEHTTFTEHPAPSRVGFLRELCIEHGILSPVHLDIERFQAWLARKAALAHPDDARLIIQYGRWVHLNRMNYLAETGQLKKGTFLSAKQSTTVALEFLAYLRAQHTTPAGCRQAHIDGWLTGGPTTRSLARGFIRWAMKHGHLPVIEIPYRLAKTTPVITQQQRLAHIQQLLVPATSLRPLERTAALLLLIHGQPLARIARMQLDQLRIDGHGITIRFAAEHLRIPEPFASVVHARIEDLPNLNTAAHRDNRWLFPGGRPGQPIHQGTLMSLLRDAGIDLRGTKNAALRELVLQMPAPIVADSFNYSYTVTEQHRRNAGAQFIDYLTNARNHKAARPCACPDCSCTDEADMGAPDDRIYGCCLADCPYAHSPTA
;
A
#
# COMPACT_ATOMS: atom_id res chain seq x y z
N MET A 1 17.58 34.48 53.44
CA MET A 1 17.24 33.15 52.89
C MET A 1 16.41 33.35 51.63
N SER A 2 17.07 33.32 50.47
CA SER A 2 16.44 33.56 49.17
C SER A 2 15.64 32.32 48.75
N ARG A 3 14.31 32.46 48.57
CA ARG A 3 13.47 31.39 48.03
C ARG A 3 13.81 31.20 46.56
N HIS A 4 14.60 30.18 46.24
CA HIS A 4 14.73 29.67 44.89
C HIS A 4 13.32 29.32 44.37
N ARG A 5 12.76 30.13 43.48
CA ARG A 5 11.63 29.75 42.63
C ARG A 5 12.13 28.58 41.79
N VAL A 6 11.82 27.35 42.20
CA VAL A 6 11.93 26.18 41.32
C VAL A 6 10.98 26.47 40.16
N ASP A 7 11.53 26.64 38.97
CA ASP A 7 10.76 26.80 37.73
C ASP A 7 10.01 25.48 37.49
N ALA A 8 8.82 25.33 38.09
CA ALA A 8 8.07 24.09 38.06
C ALA A 8 7.80 23.69 36.60
N GLY A 9 8.28 22.52 36.19
CA GLY A 9 8.09 22.01 34.84
C GLY A 9 6.62 21.76 34.49
N CYS A 10 6.39 21.34 33.25
CA CYS A 10 5.07 20.87 32.81
C CYS A 10 4.59 19.70 33.69
N ALA A 11 3.39 19.77 34.24
CA ALA A 11 2.85 18.72 35.12
C ALA A 11 2.76 17.32 34.46
N ARG A 12 2.71 17.25 33.13
CA ARG A 12 2.64 15.97 32.39
C ARG A 12 3.95 15.45 31.82
N CYS A 13 4.92 16.32 31.55
CA CYS A 13 6.15 15.91 30.87
C CYS A 13 7.42 16.41 31.55
N GLU A 14 7.26 17.11 32.68
CA GLU A 14 8.31 17.62 33.58
C GLU A 14 9.31 18.58 32.94
N ARG A 15 9.18 18.86 31.63
CA ARG A 15 10.04 19.81 30.92
C ARG A 15 9.89 21.22 31.46
N THR A 16 11.03 21.85 31.73
CA THR A 16 11.19 23.26 32.09
C THR A 16 11.50 24.10 30.85
N GLY A 17 11.41 25.44 30.95
CA GLY A 17 11.72 26.36 29.84
C GLY A 17 10.76 26.30 28.64
N VAL A 18 9.58 25.69 28.79
CA VAL A 18 8.57 25.52 27.73
C VAL A 18 7.47 26.56 27.80
N LYS A 19 6.86 26.89 26.65
CA LYS A 19 5.65 27.72 26.62
C LYS A 19 4.45 26.97 27.21
N PHE A 20 3.91 27.48 28.30
CA PHE A 20 2.69 26.97 28.92
C PHE A 20 1.45 27.44 28.15
N ALA A 21 0.51 26.53 27.94
CA ALA A 21 -0.73 26.80 27.22
C ALA A 21 -1.92 27.03 28.16
N THR A 22 -1.91 26.39 29.33
CA THR A 22 -2.98 26.50 30.34
C THR A 22 -2.49 25.98 31.69
N THR A 23 -3.31 26.17 32.72
CA THR A 23 -3.16 25.58 34.04
C THR A 23 -4.43 24.77 34.32
N TRP A 24 -4.27 23.48 34.58
CA TRP A 24 -5.34 22.54 34.96
C TRP A 24 -5.17 22.14 36.44
N PRO A 25 -6.11 21.41 37.05
CA PRO A 25 -6.01 21.00 38.46
C PRO A 25 -4.70 20.26 38.80
N GLU A 26 -4.17 19.51 37.83
CA GLU A 26 -2.87 18.82 37.91
C GLU A 26 -1.64 19.74 37.81
N GLY A 27 -1.79 21.00 37.40
CA GLY A 27 -0.72 21.99 37.32
C GLY A 27 -0.55 22.68 35.95
N ARG A 28 0.62 23.28 35.72
CA ARG A 28 0.94 24.02 34.48
C ARG A 28 1.17 23.05 33.31
N ILE A 29 0.46 23.24 32.20
CA ILE A 29 0.50 22.35 31.03
C ILE A 29 1.17 23.05 29.85
N CYS A 30 2.24 22.43 29.32
CA CYS A 30 2.90 22.94 28.12
C CYS A 30 2.06 22.73 26.86
N ARG A 31 2.30 23.52 25.81
CA ARG A 31 1.53 23.46 24.56
C ARG A 31 1.44 22.06 23.94
N ARG A 32 2.52 21.27 24.00
CA ARG A 32 2.55 19.90 23.48
C ARG A 32 1.67 18.95 24.27
N CYS A 33 1.72 19.03 25.60
CA CYS A 33 0.90 18.19 26.48
C CYS A 33 -0.58 18.56 26.37
N TYR A 34 -0.88 19.86 26.31
CA TYR A 34 -2.23 20.36 26.04
C TYR A 34 -2.77 19.80 24.72
N GLN A 35 -2.03 19.93 23.63
CA GLN A 35 -2.46 19.41 22.32
C GLN A 35 -2.63 17.89 22.31
N ARG A 36 -1.77 17.14 23.01
CA ARG A 36 -1.91 15.67 23.11
C ARG A 36 -3.19 15.32 23.87
N ALA A 37 -3.43 16.01 24.98
CA ALA A 37 -4.60 15.83 25.84
C ALA A 37 -5.92 16.11 25.10
N THR A 38 -6.01 17.25 24.43
CA THR A 38 -7.21 17.69 23.71
C THR A 38 -7.40 16.98 22.36
N ARG A 39 -6.79 15.81 22.19
CA ARG A 39 -6.95 14.91 21.03
C ARG A 39 -7.37 13.50 21.43
N ILE A 40 -7.52 13.24 22.73
CA ILE A 40 -7.94 11.94 23.23
C ILE A 40 -9.46 11.96 23.34
N HIS A 41 -10.10 11.02 22.66
CA HIS A 41 -11.53 10.74 22.79
C HIS A 41 -11.71 9.29 23.20
N GLY A 42 -12.72 9.01 24.00
CA GLY A 42 -13.03 7.67 24.44
C GLY A 42 -14.00 7.66 25.61
N THR A 43 -14.26 6.47 26.12
CA THR A 43 -15.08 6.25 27.31
C THR A 43 -14.35 6.72 28.55
N CYS A 44 -14.93 7.71 29.25
CA CYS A 44 -14.35 8.23 30.49
C CYS A 44 -14.41 7.16 31.60
N PRO A 45 -13.31 6.87 32.33
CA PRO A 45 -13.34 5.90 33.44
C PRO A 45 -14.18 6.35 34.64
N GLY A 46 -14.36 7.66 34.84
CA GLY A 46 -15.15 8.20 35.96
C GLY A 46 -16.67 8.18 35.73
N CYS A 47 -17.13 8.53 34.52
CA CYS A 47 -18.55 8.68 34.22
C CYS A 47 -19.10 7.76 33.12
N GLY A 48 -18.25 6.99 32.44
CA GLY A 48 -18.68 6.07 31.36
C GLY A 48 -19.08 6.74 30.04
N THR A 49 -19.08 8.07 29.94
CA THR A 49 -19.46 8.77 28.70
C THR A 49 -18.33 8.76 27.67
N ASN A 50 -18.65 8.45 26.40
CA ASN A 50 -17.70 8.55 25.29
C ASN A 50 -17.58 9.99 24.78
N ARG A 51 -16.48 10.67 25.10
CA ARG A 51 -16.30 12.12 24.85
C ARG A 51 -14.82 12.54 24.87
N LEU A 52 -14.51 13.84 24.87
CA LEU A 52 -13.13 14.33 24.97
C LEU A 52 -12.57 14.04 26.38
N LEU A 53 -11.34 13.50 26.44
CA LEU A 53 -10.67 13.10 27.67
C LEU A 53 -9.38 13.92 27.91
N PRO A 54 -9.48 15.24 28.13
CA PRO A 54 -8.30 16.07 28.26
C PRO A 54 -7.61 15.92 29.62
N GLY A 55 -8.34 15.58 30.69
CA GLY A 55 -7.80 15.48 32.04
C GLY A 55 -7.18 14.12 32.36
N LEU A 56 -6.67 13.98 33.57
CA LEU A 56 -6.19 12.71 34.13
C LEU A 56 -6.95 12.39 35.42
N LEU A 57 -7.45 11.17 35.52
CA LEU A 57 -7.99 10.57 36.74
C LEU A 57 -7.18 9.30 37.02
N ASP A 58 -6.49 9.22 38.16
CA ASP A 58 -5.58 8.12 38.49
C ASP A 58 -4.57 7.79 37.36
N SER A 59 -4.02 8.85 36.74
CA SER A 59 -3.12 8.76 35.57
C SER A 59 -3.71 8.20 34.27
N ALA A 60 -5.00 7.88 34.24
CA ALA A 60 -5.74 7.53 33.03
C ALA A 60 -6.45 8.77 32.42
N PRO A 61 -6.56 8.89 31.09
CA PRO A 61 -7.30 9.99 30.45
C PRO A 61 -8.77 10.01 30.88
N ALA A 62 -9.26 11.18 31.28
CA ALA A 62 -10.64 11.36 31.76
C ALA A 62 -11.24 12.70 31.30
N CYS A 63 -12.58 12.80 31.31
CA CYS A 63 -13.30 13.99 30.85
C CYS A 63 -13.09 15.20 31.76
N THR A 64 -13.47 16.39 31.28
CA THR A 64 -13.35 17.64 32.05
C THR A 64 -14.08 17.60 33.38
N ASP A 65 -15.27 17.00 33.39
CA ASP A 65 -16.17 17.03 34.54
C ASP A 65 -15.63 16.16 35.68
N CYS A 66 -15.13 14.96 35.35
CA CYS A 66 -14.51 14.04 36.32
C CYS A 66 -13.14 14.53 36.82
N THR A 67 -12.50 15.46 36.12
CA THR A 67 -11.15 15.95 36.47
C THR A 67 -11.14 17.39 36.95
N GLY A 68 -12.30 18.04 37.05
CA GLY A 68 -12.44 19.42 37.53
C GLY A 68 -11.79 20.46 36.61
N ILE A 69 -11.62 20.16 35.32
CA ILE A 69 -11.10 21.13 34.35
C ILE A 69 -12.20 22.16 34.04
N PRO A 70 -12.03 23.45 34.36
CA PRO A 70 -13.10 24.46 34.24
C PRO A 70 -13.35 24.92 32.80
N LYS A 71 -12.61 24.38 31.84
CA LYS A 71 -12.65 24.82 30.44
C LYS A 71 -13.72 24.07 29.67
N ASP A 72 -14.61 24.82 29.03
CA ASP A 72 -15.54 24.28 28.05
C ASP A 72 -14.84 24.06 26.69
N PHE A 73 -14.97 22.84 26.16
CA PHE A 73 -14.43 22.42 24.87
C PHE A 73 -15.51 22.28 23.79
N HIS A 74 -16.77 22.60 24.08
CA HIS A 74 -17.83 22.58 23.09
C HIS A 74 -17.66 23.74 22.11
N CYS A 75 -17.71 23.40 20.82
CA CYS A 75 -17.79 24.40 19.77
C CYS A 75 -19.10 25.17 19.87
N THR A 76 -19.06 26.49 19.93
CA THR A 76 -20.25 27.34 20.01
C THR A 76 -21.14 27.25 18.77
N ARG A 77 -20.59 26.79 17.63
CA ARG A 77 -21.35 26.64 16.37
C ARG A 77 -21.91 25.24 16.15
N CYS A 78 -21.11 24.19 16.38
CA CYS A 78 -21.50 22.82 16.03
C CYS A 78 -21.64 21.89 17.24
N GLY A 79 -21.43 22.38 18.46
CA GLY A 79 -21.52 21.60 19.70
C GLY A 79 -20.44 20.52 19.87
N ARG A 80 -19.55 20.30 18.88
CA ARG A 80 -18.50 19.28 18.99
C ARG A 80 -17.51 19.62 20.11
N GLU A 81 -17.25 18.65 20.97
CA GLU A 81 -16.21 18.74 22.00
C GLU A 81 -14.81 18.43 21.43
N ASP A 82 -13.97 19.46 21.26
CA ASP A 82 -12.62 19.37 20.65
C ASP A 82 -11.73 20.56 21.07
N GLU A 83 -10.42 20.52 20.81
CA GLU A 83 -9.52 21.66 21.06
C GLU A 83 -10.02 22.90 20.27
N PRO A 84 -10.31 24.03 20.94
CA PRO A 84 -10.66 25.27 20.26
C PRO A 84 -9.45 25.78 19.46
N VAL A 85 -9.68 26.09 18.19
CA VAL A 85 -8.67 26.61 17.26
C VAL A 85 -8.76 28.13 17.13
N ARG A 86 -9.99 28.66 17.12
CA ARG A 86 -10.31 30.09 17.29
C ARG A 86 -11.24 30.22 18.50
N ALA A 87 -11.46 31.44 18.99
CA ALA A 87 -12.35 31.68 20.12
C ALA A 87 -13.72 31.00 19.90
N GLY A 88 -14.07 30.04 20.76
CA GLY A 88 -15.32 29.27 20.70
C GLY A 88 -15.46 28.26 19.55
N LEU A 89 -14.51 28.16 18.62
CA LEU A 89 -14.67 27.35 17.40
C LEU A 89 -13.69 26.19 17.33
N CYS A 90 -14.22 25.00 17.00
CA CYS A 90 -13.42 23.81 16.75
C CYS A 90 -12.72 23.87 15.39
N ALA A 91 -11.77 22.95 15.17
CA ALA A 91 -11.01 22.86 13.93
C ALA A 91 -11.89 22.70 12.66
N HIS A 92 -13.04 22.03 12.77
CA HIS A 92 -13.95 21.82 11.64
C HIS A 92 -14.64 23.11 11.22
N CYS A 93 -15.25 23.84 12.15
CA CYS A 93 -15.88 25.12 11.84
C CYS A 93 -14.87 26.14 11.33
N CYS A 94 -13.68 26.22 11.92
CA CYS A 94 -12.63 27.08 11.39
C CYS A 94 -12.18 26.68 9.98
N LEU A 95 -12.09 25.38 9.68
CA LEU A 95 -11.76 24.92 8.33
C LEU A 95 -12.86 25.28 7.35
N THR A 96 -14.14 25.10 7.71
CA THR A 96 -15.27 25.51 6.86
C THR A 96 -15.22 26.99 6.55
N ASP A 97 -14.96 27.85 7.54
CA ASP A 97 -14.81 29.30 7.32
C ASP A 97 -13.65 29.60 6.36
N ASP A 98 -12.48 28.99 6.61
CA ASP A 98 -11.28 29.19 5.79
C ASP A 98 -11.49 28.74 4.35
N LEU A 99 -12.19 27.61 4.16
CA LEU A 99 -12.49 27.06 2.84
C LEU A 99 -13.58 27.83 2.11
N THR A 100 -14.56 28.39 2.82
CA THR A 100 -15.62 29.21 2.20
C THR A 100 -15.00 30.42 1.51
N HIS A 101 -14.06 31.10 2.18
CA HIS A 101 -13.30 32.20 1.57
C HIS A 101 -12.32 31.76 0.48
N LEU A 102 -11.79 30.54 0.55
CA LEU A 102 -10.81 30.05 -0.42
C LEU A 102 -11.47 29.59 -1.73
N PHE A 103 -12.66 29.02 -1.65
CA PHE A 103 -13.43 28.48 -2.77
C PHE A 103 -14.45 29.49 -3.34
N ASP A 104 -14.43 30.71 -2.83
CA ASP A 104 -15.27 31.82 -3.28
C ASP A 104 -15.00 32.16 -4.75
N ASN A 105 -16.07 32.29 -5.54
CA ASN A 105 -16.01 32.63 -6.96
C ASN A 105 -15.82 34.15 -7.22
N GLY A 106 -15.84 34.99 -6.18
CA GLY A 106 -15.83 36.44 -6.28
C GLY A 106 -17.17 37.10 -5.94
N ASP A 107 -18.26 36.34 -5.94
CA ASP A 107 -19.63 36.83 -5.70
C ASP A 107 -20.14 36.53 -4.27
N GLY A 108 -19.28 35.99 -3.39
CA GLY A 108 -19.69 35.53 -2.07
C GLY A 108 -20.22 34.10 -2.05
N GLU A 109 -20.15 33.38 -3.17
CA GLU A 109 -20.62 32.01 -3.33
C GLU A 109 -19.47 31.03 -3.61
N ILE A 110 -19.65 29.78 -3.19
CA ILE A 110 -18.69 28.72 -3.48
C ILE A 110 -18.79 28.37 -4.96
N ALA A 111 -17.65 28.34 -5.66
CA ALA A 111 -17.56 27.98 -7.07
C ALA A 111 -18.23 26.59 -7.33
N PRO A 112 -19.30 26.51 -8.14
CA PRO A 112 -20.10 25.29 -8.29
C PRO A 112 -19.30 24.06 -8.75
N HIS A 113 -18.32 24.24 -9.65
CA HIS A 113 -17.45 23.17 -10.15
C HIS A 113 -16.47 22.64 -9.10
N LEU A 114 -16.24 23.36 -8.00
CA LEU A 114 -15.39 22.94 -6.89
C LEU A 114 -16.20 22.46 -5.66
N GLN A 115 -17.53 22.51 -5.72
CA GLN A 115 -18.42 22.10 -4.64
C GLN A 115 -18.12 20.67 -4.12
N PRO A 116 -17.86 19.65 -4.98
CA PRO A 116 -17.52 18.31 -4.50
C PRO A 116 -16.25 18.29 -3.63
N LEU A 117 -15.24 19.07 -4.02
CA LEU A 117 -13.98 19.18 -3.27
C LEU A 117 -14.17 19.96 -1.97
N PHE A 118 -14.96 21.03 -1.98
CA PHE A 118 -15.32 21.77 -0.78
C PHE A 118 -16.00 20.85 0.25
N HIS A 119 -16.98 20.06 -0.17
CA HIS A 119 -17.66 19.09 0.70
C HIS A 119 -16.72 17.99 1.19
N ALA A 120 -15.82 17.50 0.33
CA ALA A 120 -14.83 16.50 0.74
C ALA A 120 -13.91 17.02 1.83
N LEU A 121 -13.39 18.25 1.68
CA LEU A 121 -12.48 18.85 2.64
C LEU A 121 -13.19 19.28 3.93
N THR A 122 -14.41 19.81 3.88
CA THR A 122 -15.15 20.21 5.09
C THR A 122 -15.76 19.02 5.83
N GLY A 123 -16.16 17.97 5.11
CA GLY A 123 -16.78 16.78 5.67
C GLY A 123 -15.80 15.78 6.28
N GLN A 124 -14.50 16.00 6.26
CA GLN A 124 -13.56 15.08 6.91
C GLN A 124 -13.66 15.16 8.44
N LYS A 125 -13.53 14.02 9.11
CA LYS A 125 -13.51 13.93 10.58
C LYS A 125 -12.23 14.53 11.23
N HIS A 126 -11.21 14.88 10.44
CA HIS A 126 -9.93 15.47 10.89
C HIS A 126 -9.58 16.75 10.13
N ALA A 127 -10.32 17.81 10.40
CA ALA A 127 -10.11 19.13 9.78
C ALA A 127 -8.67 19.68 9.92
N ARG A 128 -7.94 19.32 10.97
CA ARG A 128 -6.55 19.81 11.19
C ARG A 128 -5.58 19.38 10.09
N SER A 129 -5.75 18.19 9.50
CA SER A 129 -4.84 17.69 8.46
C SER A 129 -4.94 18.51 7.19
N ALA A 130 -6.16 18.84 6.73
CA ALA A 130 -6.31 19.76 5.60
C ALA A 130 -5.82 21.16 5.94
N LYS A 131 -6.07 21.65 7.16
CA LYS A 131 -5.54 22.96 7.57
C LYS A 131 -4.01 23.01 7.49
N ILE A 132 -3.31 21.98 7.98
CA ILE A 132 -1.85 21.89 7.88
C ILE A 132 -1.42 21.83 6.41
N TRP A 133 -2.08 21.01 5.58
CA TRP A 133 -1.78 20.93 4.15
C TRP A 133 -1.92 22.29 3.45
N LEU A 134 -3.03 23.00 3.67
CA LEU A 134 -3.29 24.31 3.08
C LEU A 134 -2.28 25.37 3.57
N ILE A 135 -1.93 25.36 4.86
CA ILE A 135 -0.91 26.27 5.41
C ILE A 135 0.47 25.99 4.79
N THR A 136 0.83 24.72 4.64
CA THR A 136 2.17 24.32 4.19
C THR A 136 2.33 24.42 2.67
N ASN A 137 1.22 24.34 1.92
CA ASN A 137 1.22 24.26 0.47
C ASN A 137 0.52 25.47 -0.15
N THR A 138 1.24 26.59 -0.17
CA THR A 138 0.77 27.87 -0.73
C THR A 138 0.41 27.76 -2.21
N GLU A 139 1.10 26.90 -2.98
CA GLU A 139 0.80 26.66 -4.40
C GLU A 139 -0.59 26.05 -4.58
N ALA A 140 -0.95 25.07 -3.75
CA ALA A 140 -2.27 24.47 -3.80
C ALA A 140 -3.36 25.49 -3.44
N VAL A 141 -3.12 26.35 -2.45
CA VAL A 141 -4.04 27.42 -2.06
C VAL A 141 -4.22 28.44 -3.19
N ALA A 142 -3.13 28.90 -3.80
CA ALA A 142 -3.17 29.84 -4.91
C ALA A 142 -3.93 29.24 -6.10
N LEU A 143 -3.67 27.98 -6.43
CA LEU A 143 -4.35 27.30 -7.53
C LEU A 143 -5.84 27.08 -7.25
N ILE A 144 -6.24 26.70 -6.04
CA ILE A 144 -7.67 26.59 -5.67
C ILE A 144 -8.37 27.93 -5.89
N ARG A 145 -7.76 29.04 -5.46
CA ARG A 145 -8.34 30.38 -5.62
C ARG A 145 -8.49 30.78 -7.08
N ALA A 146 -7.45 30.54 -7.89
CA ALA A 146 -7.49 30.82 -9.33
C ALA A 146 -8.56 29.97 -10.04
N LEU A 147 -8.70 28.69 -9.66
CA LEU A 147 -9.74 27.81 -10.18
C LEU A 147 -11.15 28.26 -9.73
N ALA A 148 -11.30 28.73 -8.50
CA ALA A 148 -12.60 29.18 -7.97
C ALA A 148 -13.10 30.43 -8.70
N ARG A 149 -12.21 31.38 -8.98
CA ARG A 149 -12.50 32.62 -9.72
C ARG A 149 -12.63 32.46 -11.23
N GLY A 150 -12.29 31.27 -11.75
CA GLY A 150 -12.24 31.04 -13.19
C GLY A 150 -11.05 31.71 -13.89
N ASP A 151 -10.02 32.13 -13.15
CA ASP A 151 -8.79 32.72 -13.71
C ASP A 151 -7.99 31.70 -14.54
N VAL A 152 -8.14 30.41 -14.20
CA VAL A 152 -7.53 29.28 -14.92
C VAL A 152 -8.55 28.16 -15.12
N PRO A 153 -8.47 27.41 -16.24
CA PRO A 153 -9.41 26.32 -16.50
C PRO A 153 -9.16 25.13 -15.58
N LEU A 154 -10.22 24.39 -15.27
CA LEU A 154 -10.15 23.15 -14.48
C LEU A 154 -9.89 21.94 -15.39
N GLU A 155 -8.64 21.81 -15.82
CA GLU A 155 -8.19 20.74 -16.73
C GLU A 155 -6.92 20.08 -16.22
N HIS A 156 -6.59 18.89 -16.72
CA HIS A 156 -5.35 18.21 -16.32
C HIS A 156 -4.09 19.00 -16.64
N THR A 157 -4.08 19.71 -17.77
CA THR A 157 -3.00 20.56 -18.27
C THR A 157 -2.63 21.64 -17.24
N THR A 158 -3.63 22.26 -16.61
CA THR A 158 -3.46 23.26 -15.54
C THR A 158 -2.57 22.76 -14.40
N PHE A 159 -2.67 21.47 -14.05
CA PHE A 159 -1.85 20.87 -13.00
C PHE A 159 -0.48 20.40 -13.49
N THR A 160 -0.40 19.88 -14.72
CA THR A 160 0.84 19.32 -15.26
C THR A 160 1.82 20.40 -15.72
N GLU A 161 1.32 21.53 -16.21
CA GLU A 161 2.10 22.67 -16.69
C GLU A 161 2.31 23.75 -15.62
N HIS A 162 1.71 23.57 -14.44
CA HIS A 162 1.92 24.44 -13.29
C HIS A 162 3.43 24.62 -13.00
N PRO A 163 3.92 25.81 -12.57
CA PRO A 163 5.34 26.02 -12.25
C PRO A 163 5.90 25.05 -11.20
N ALA A 164 5.03 24.54 -10.32
CA ALA A 164 5.36 23.53 -9.31
C ALA A 164 4.41 22.30 -9.37
N PRO A 165 4.52 21.41 -10.38
CA PRO A 165 3.57 20.31 -10.57
C PRO A 165 3.53 19.32 -9.40
N SER A 166 4.66 19.14 -8.72
CA SER A 166 4.77 18.26 -7.55
C SER A 166 3.98 18.75 -6.34
N ARG A 167 3.84 20.08 -6.18
CA ARG A 167 3.11 20.69 -5.06
C ARG A 167 1.60 20.64 -5.29
N VAL A 168 1.15 20.76 -6.54
CA VAL A 168 -0.27 20.70 -6.91
C VAL A 168 -0.75 19.30 -7.30
N GLY A 169 0.16 18.32 -7.43
CA GLY A 169 -0.19 16.96 -7.82
C GLY A 169 -1.18 16.26 -6.89
N PHE A 170 -1.11 16.53 -5.58
CA PHE A 170 -2.10 16.01 -4.63
C PHE A 170 -3.49 16.60 -4.84
N LEU A 171 -3.58 17.89 -5.16
CA LEU A 171 -4.85 18.54 -5.50
C LEU A 171 -5.45 17.94 -6.77
N ARG A 172 -4.63 17.67 -7.79
CA ARG A 172 -5.08 16.97 -9.01
C ARG A 172 -5.64 15.58 -8.68
N GLU A 173 -4.94 14.81 -7.84
CA GLU A 173 -5.41 13.48 -7.38
C GLU A 173 -6.76 13.60 -6.63
N LEU A 174 -6.96 14.63 -5.81
CA LEU A 174 -8.25 14.90 -5.16
C LEU A 174 -9.36 15.25 -6.17
N CYS A 175 -9.08 16.07 -7.18
CA CYS A 175 -10.06 16.41 -8.21
C CYS A 175 -10.49 15.16 -9.00
N ILE A 176 -9.58 14.24 -9.30
CA ILE A 176 -9.92 12.97 -9.95
C ILE A 176 -10.79 12.10 -9.04
N GLU A 177 -10.38 11.92 -7.77
CA GLU A 177 -11.10 11.09 -6.80
C GLU A 177 -12.55 11.57 -6.56
N HIS A 178 -12.75 12.88 -6.57
CA HIS A 178 -14.08 13.50 -6.38
C HIS A 178 -14.83 13.77 -7.69
N GLY A 179 -14.39 13.20 -8.81
CA GLY A 179 -15.08 13.26 -10.10
C GLY A 179 -15.11 14.64 -10.77
N ILE A 180 -14.27 15.56 -10.29
CA ILE A 180 -14.12 16.91 -10.85
C ILE A 180 -13.27 16.87 -12.13
N LEU A 181 -12.30 15.95 -12.19
CA LEU A 181 -11.51 15.68 -13.39
C LEU A 181 -11.70 14.22 -13.82
N SER A 182 -11.63 13.99 -15.13
CA SER A 182 -11.66 12.65 -15.70
C SER A 182 -10.54 11.76 -15.13
N PRO A 183 -10.76 10.45 -15.01
CA PRO A 183 -9.73 9.53 -14.54
C PRO A 183 -8.58 9.42 -15.55
N VAL A 184 -7.34 9.50 -15.05
CA VAL A 184 -6.12 9.30 -15.84
C VAL A 184 -5.18 8.31 -15.17
N HIS A 185 -4.40 7.60 -15.99
CA HIS A 185 -3.34 6.73 -15.49
C HIS A 185 -2.08 7.53 -15.13
N LEU A 186 -2.07 8.09 -13.93
CA LEU A 186 -0.96 8.91 -13.40
C LEU A 186 0.41 8.22 -13.46
N ASP A 187 0.47 6.89 -13.43
CA ASP A 187 1.72 6.14 -13.54
C ASP A 187 2.28 6.14 -14.98
N ILE A 188 1.41 6.21 -16.00
CA ILE A 188 1.79 6.35 -17.41
C ILE A 188 2.38 7.75 -17.64
N GLU A 189 1.67 8.79 -17.22
CA GLU A 189 2.16 10.17 -17.32
C GLU A 189 3.48 10.37 -16.57
N ARG A 190 3.58 9.83 -15.34
CA ARG A 190 4.83 9.86 -14.57
C ARG A 190 5.97 9.17 -15.31
N PHE A 191 5.71 8.09 -16.05
CA PHE A 191 6.72 7.42 -16.85
C PHE A 191 7.13 8.27 -18.05
N GLN A 192 6.18 8.87 -18.77
CA GLN A 192 6.46 9.77 -19.91
C GLN A 192 7.35 10.94 -19.48
N ALA A 193 6.96 11.66 -18.42
CA ALA A 193 7.72 12.79 -17.89
C ALA A 193 9.10 12.38 -17.32
N TRP A 194 9.20 11.18 -16.74
CA TRP A 194 10.47 10.65 -16.28
C TRP A 194 11.39 10.24 -17.44
N LEU A 195 10.86 9.59 -18.47
CA LEU A 195 11.58 9.17 -19.67
C LEU A 195 12.14 10.38 -20.41
N ALA A 196 11.33 11.42 -20.63
CA ALA A 196 11.75 12.67 -21.27
C ALA A 196 12.94 13.31 -20.53
N ARG A 197 12.84 13.44 -19.20
CA ARG A 197 13.95 13.98 -18.39
C ARG A 197 15.21 13.12 -18.44
N LYS A 198 15.06 11.78 -18.40
CA LYS A 198 16.22 10.88 -18.49
C LYS A 198 16.89 10.92 -19.86
N ALA A 199 16.11 11.02 -20.93
CA ALA A 199 16.65 11.17 -22.28
C ALA A 199 17.35 12.53 -22.47
N ALA A 200 16.81 13.61 -21.90
CA ALA A 200 17.43 14.94 -21.95
C ALA A 200 18.81 15.01 -21.26
N LEU A 201 19.06 14.14 -20.28
CA LEU A 201 20.35 14.03 -19.57
C LEU A 201 21.31 13.02 -20.23
N ALA A 202 20.86 12.26 -21.23
CA ALA A 202 21.67 11.25 -21.91
C ALA A 202 22.42 11.85 -23.09
N HIS A 203 23.43 11.13 -23.61
CA HIS A 203 24.07 11.50 -24.86
C HIS A 203 23.05 11.49 -26.02
N PRO A 204 23.11 12.43 -26.98
CA PRO A 204 22.11 12.55 -28.07
C PRO A 204 21.79 11.23 -28.79
N ASP A 205 22.82 10.45 -29.16
CA ASP A 205 22.65 9.15 -29.82
C ASP A 205 21.91 8.12 -28.94
N ASP A 206 22.15 8.14 -27.63
CA ASP A 206 21.50 7.24 -26.67
C ASP A 206 20.06 7.69 -26.39
N ALA A 207 19.84 9.01 -26.33
CA ALA A 207 18.54 9.60 -26.05
C ALA A 207 17.49 9.15 -27.07
N ARG A 208 17.81 9.16 -28.37
CA ARG A 208 16.90 8.71 -29.42
C ARG A 208 16.50 7.24 -29.24
N LEU A 209 17.47 6.36 -29.02
CA LEU A 209 17.24 4.92 -28.83
C LEU A 209 16.40 4.65 -27.59
N ILE A 210 16.66 5.36 -26.49
CA ILE A 210 15.95 5.16 -25.23
C ILE A 210 14.53 5.72 -25.27
N ILE A 211 14.30 6.84 -25.95
CA ILE A 211 12.93 7.33 -26.21
C ILE A 211 12.14 6.30 -27.01
N GLN A 212 12.74 5.74 -28.06
CA GLN A 212 12.10 4.70 -28.86
C GLN A 212 11.80 3.45 -28.02
N TYR A 213 12.79 2.90 -27.33
CA TYR A 213 12.60 1.73 -26.46
C TYR A 213 11.51 1.98 -25.40
N GLY A 214 11.58 3.13 -24.71
CA GLY A 214 10.60 3.51 -23.70
C GLY A 214 9.18 3.64 -24.26
N ARG A 215 9.02 4.18 -25.47
CA ARG A 215 7.73 4.28 -26.17
C ARG A 215 7.21 2.92 -26.61
N TRP A 216 7.96 2.23 -27.46
CA TRP A 216 7.50 1.02 -28.15
C TRP A 216 7.33 -0.18 -27.22
N VAL A 217 8.13 -0.26 -26.15
CA VAL A 217 8.12 -1.41 -25.24
C VAL A 217 7.35 -1.10 -23.96
N HIS A 218 7.67 0.00 -23.29
CA HIS A 218 7.11 0.28 -21.97
C HIS A 218 5.77 1.00 -22.06
N LEU A 219 5.67 2.12 -22.80
CA LEU A 219 4.42 2.87 -22.89
C LEU A 219 3.32 2.08 -23.60
N ASN A 220 3.60 1.43 -24.72
CA ASN A 220 2.62 0.57 -25.39
C ASN A 220 2.09 -0.53 -24.47
N ARG A 221 2.98 -1.19 -23.71
CA ARG A 221 2.57 -2.20 -22.73
C ARG A 221 1.75 -1.60 -21.58
N MET A 222 2.14 -0.43 -21.09
CA MET A 222 1.42 0.22 -19.99
C MET A 222 0.02 0.68 -20.42
N ASN A 223 -0.11 1.23 -21.63
CA ASN A 223 -1.40 1.61 -22.22
C ASN A 223 -2.30 0.38 -22.41
N TYR A 224 -1.79 -0.68 -23.03
CA TYR A 224 -2.53 -1.93 -23.20
C TYR A 224 -3.01 -2.52 -21.86
N LEU A 225 -2.14 -2.53 -20.84
CA LEU A 225 -2.52 -3.01 -19.51
C LEU A 225 -3.53 -2.08 -18.81
N ALA A 226 -3.49 -0.78 -19.10
CA ALA A 226 -4.45 0.18 -18.58
C ALA A 226 -5.83 -0.05 -19.19
N GLU A 227 -5.91 -0.15 -20.52
CA GLU A 227 -7.15 -0.44 -21.27
C GLU A 227 -7.82 -1.74 -20.83
N THR A 228 -7.02 -2.76 -20.49
CA THR A 228 -7.52 -4.06 -20.01
C THR A 228 -7.75 -4.13 -18.50
N GLY A 229 -7.58 -3.02 -17.76
CA GLY A 229 -7.75 -2.98 -16.30
C GLY A 229 -6.70 -3.78 -15.51
N GLN A 230 -5.60 -4.19 -16.14
CA GLN A 230 -4.55 -5.03 -15.58
C GLN A 230 -3.28 -4.26 -15.19
N LEU A 231 -3.26 -2.93 -15.32
CA LEU A 231 -2.10 -2.11 -15.01
C LEU A 231 -1.78 -2.14 -13.51
N LYS A 232 -0.68 -2.80 -13.17
CA LYS A 232 -0.16 -2.85 -11.80
C LYS A 232 0.87 -1.74 -11.61
N LYS A 233 0.87 -1.11 -10.42
CA LYS A 233 1.90 -0.13 -10.01
C LYS A 233 3.35 -0.64 -10.17
N GLY A 234 3.58 -1.95 -10.03
CA GLY A 234 4.88 -2.57 -10.25
C GLY A 234 5.38 -2.47 -11.70
N THR A 235 4.48 -2.36 -12.69
CA THR A 235 4.82 -2.21 -14.10
C THR A 235 5.61 -0.92 -14.34
N PHE A 236 5.18 0.19 -13.73
CA PHE A 236 5.88 1.48 -13.78
C PHE A 236 7.31 1.39 -13.23
N LEU A 237 7.48 0.80 -12.04
CA LEU A 237 8.80 0.67 -11.42
C LEU A 237 9.73 -0.24 -12.22
N SER A 238 9.20 -1.34 -12.76
CA SER A 238 9.96 -2.24 -13.63
C SER A 238 10.38 -1.57 -14.93
N ALA A 239 9.50 -0.77 -15.53
CA ALA A 239 9.83 0.01 -16.73
C ALA A 239 10.96 0.99 -16.45
N LYS A 240 10.88 1.77 -15.35
CA LYS A 240 11.95 2.68 -14.94
C LYS A 240 13.28 1.95 -14.76
N GLN A 241 13.29 0.84 -14.02
CA GLN A 241 14.52 0.10 -13.78
C GLN A 241 15.11 -0.46 -15.08
N SER A 242 14.28 -1.04 -15.96
CA SER A 242 14.75 -1.56 -17.25
C SER A 242 15.34 -0.46 -18.12
N THR A 243 14.67 0.70 -18.21
CA THR A 243 15.19 1.87 -18.95
C THR A 243 16.47 2.43 -18.34
N THR A 244 16.59 2.49 -17.01
CA THR A 244 17.83 2.92 -16.34
C THR A 244 19.00 2.00 -16.66
N VAL A 245 18.82 0.69 -16.55
CA VAL A 245 19.90 -0.26 -16.85
C VAL A 245 20.24 -0.27 -18.35
N ALA A 246 19.28 0.01 -19.23
CA ALA A 246 19.54 0.21 -20.65
C ALA A 246 20.43 1.45 -20.92
N LEU A 247 20.14 2.58 -20.25
CA LEU A 247 20.98 3.78 -20.30
C LEU A 247 22.39 3.51 -19.77
N GLU A 248 22.53 2.77 -18.66
CA GLU A 248 23.83 2.39 -18.12
C GLU A 248 24.62 1.49 -19.09
N PHE A 249 23.94 0.58 -19.78
CA PHE A 249 24.57 -0.25 -20.81
C PHE A 249 25.06 0.59 -22.01
N LEU A 250 24.26 1.54 -22.48
CA LEU A 250 24.67 2.46 -23.56
C LEU A 250 25.87 3.33 -23.13
N ALA A 251 25.84 3.85 -21.91
CA ALA A 251 26.98 4.58 -21.33
C ALA A 251 28.23 3.69 -21.21
N TYR A 252 28.08 2.41 -20.88
CA TYR A 252 29.17 1.44 -20.87
C TYR A 252 29.76 1.23 -22.26
N LEU A 253 28.95 1.02 -23.30
CA LEU A 253 29.44 0.91 -24.69
C LEU A 253 30.23 2.14 -25.10
N ARG A 254 29.73 3.33 -24.76
CA ARG A 254 30.39 4.60 -25.03
C ARG A 254 31.73 4.72 -24.30
N ALA A 255 31.81 4.27 -23.05
CA ALA A 255 33.06 4.22 -22.29
C ALA A 255 34.08 3.22 -22.88
N GLN A 256 33.62 2.21 -23.61
CA GLN A 256 34.45 1.31 -24.41
C GLN A 256 34.74 1.86 -25.83
N HIS A 257 34.44 3.13 -26.08
CA HIS A 257 34.57 3.79 -27.38
C HIS A 257 33.87 3.05 -28.53
N THR A 258 32.72 2.42 -28.23
CA THR A 258 31.94 1.68 -29.22
C THR A 258 30.50 2.22 -29.31
N THR A 259 29.93 2.12 -30.50
CA THR A 259 28.51 2.47 -30.74
C THR A 259 27.63 1.24 -30.55
N PRO A 260 26.31 1.40 -30.38
CA PRO A 260 25.37 0.28 -30.36
C PRO A 260 25.52 -0.68 -31.56
N ALA A 261 25.74 -0.13 -32.76
CA ALA A 261 25.97 -0.91 -33.98
C ALA A 261 27.32 -1.66 -33.98
N GLY A 262 28.34 -1.13 -33.29
CA GLY A 262 29.65 -1.76 -33.12
C GLY A 262 29.73 -2.74 -31.95
N CYS A 263 28.63 -3.01 -31.26
CA CYS A 263 28.60 -3.92 -30.12
C CYS A 263 29.07 -5.33 -30.52
N ARG A 264 29.80 -6.02 -29.64
CA ARG A 264 30.35 -7.37 -29.86
C ARG A 264 30.06 -8.22 -28.65
N GLN A 265 30.17 -9.54 -28.80
CA GLN A 265 29.93 -10.49 -27.70
C GLN A 265 30.78 -10.16 -26.46
N ALA A 266 32.06 -9.82 -26.65
CA ALA A 266 32.95 -9.41 -25.57
C ALA A 266 32.44 -8.22 -24.73
N HIS A 267 31.72 -7.27 -25.35
CA HIS A 267 31.12 -6.15 -24.62
C HIS A 267 29.94 -6.60 -23.75
N ILE A 268 29.12 -7.54 -24.23
CA ILE A 268 28.02 -8.10 -23.44
C ILE A 268 28.56 -8.91 -22.27
N ASP A 269 29.56 -9.74 -22.51
CA ASP A 269 30.16 -10.58 -21.49
C ASP A 269 30.87 -9.72 -20.43
N GLY A 270 31.60 -8.69 -20.85
CA GLY A 270 32.21 -7.70 -19.97
C GLY A 270 31.17 -6.92 -19.15
N TRP A 271 30.08 -6.50 -19.78
CA TRP A 271 28.95 -5.86 -19.09
C TRP A 271 28.35 -6.77 -18.02
N LEU A 272 28.05 -8.04 -18.34
CA LEU A 272 27.40 -8.95 -17.40
C LEU A 272 28.33 -9.40 -16.26
N THR A 273 29.62 -9.55 -16.54
CA THR A 273 30.61 -10.04 -15.54
C THR A 273 31.08 -8.92 -14.63
N GLY A 274 31.26 -7.71 -15.14
CA GLY A 274 31.86 -6.58 -14.42
C GLY A 274 30.92 -5.80 -13.50
N GLY A 275 29.75 -6.31 -13.13
CA GLY A 275 28.85 -5.53 -12.27
C GLY A 275 27.69 -6.27 -11.62
N PRO A 276 26.78 -5.52 -10.97
CA PRO A 276 25.74 -6.11 -10.16
C PRO A 276 24.73 -6.88 -11.01
N THR A 277 24.05 -7.80 -10.36
CA THR A 277 23.11 -8.72 -11.03
C THR A 277 21.94 -8.02 -11.73
N THR A 278 21.65 -6.77 -11.37
CA THR A 278 20.67 -5.89 -12.03
C THR A 278 21.03 -5.59 -13.49
N ARG A 279 22.29 -5.71 -13.90
CA ARG A 279 22.73 -5.53 -15.30
C ARG A 279 22.00 -6.45 -16.28
N SER A 280 21.52 -7.61 -15.82
CA SER A 280 20.68 -8.53 -16.60
C SER A 280 19.32 -7.93 -17.03
N LEU A 281 18.87 -6.84 -16.41
CA LEU A 281 17.64 -6.14 -16.77
C LEU A 281 17.75 -5.37 -18.10
N ALA A 282 18.96 -5.13 -18.62
CA ALA A 282 19.18 -4.62 -19.98
C ALA A 282 18.74 -5.61 -21.06
N ARG A 283 18.51 -6.90 -20.72
CA ARG A 283 18.12 -7.93 -21.70
C ARG A 283 16.92 -7.53 -22.56
N GLY A 284 15.91 -6.89 -21.96
CA GLY A 284 14.73 -6.43 -22.70
C GLY A 284 15.09 -5.41 -23.78
N PHE A 285 15.92 -4.43 -23.42
CA PHE A 285 16.47 -3.44 -24.33
C PHE A 285 17.35 -4.07 -25.41
N ILE A 286 18.30 -4.92 -25.04
CA ILE A 286 19.24 -5.55 -25.98
C ILE A 286 18.48 -6.38 -27.01
N ARG A 287 17.49 -7.18 -26.59
CA ARG A 287 16.64 -7.94 -27.53
C ARG A 287 15.83 -7.05 -28.45
N TRP A 288 15.25 -5.97 -27.91
CA TRP A 288 14.52 -5.00 -28.72
C TRP A 288 15.46 -4.33 -29.74
N ALA A 289 16.63 -3.88 -29.31
CA ALA A 289 17.60 -3.23 -30.16
C ALA A 289 18.14 -4.14 -31.27
N MET A 290 18.36 -5.43 -30.98
CA MET A 290 18.70 -6.44 -32.01
C MET A 290 17.56 -6.60 -33.02
N LYS A 291 16.32 -6.77 -32.54
CA LYS A 291 15.13 -6.94 -33.39
C LYS A 291 14.92 -5.77 -34.35
N HIS A 292 15.30 -4.56 -33.92
CA HIS A 292 15.13 -3.32 -34.69
C HIS A 292 16.43 -2.85 -35.39
N GLY A 293 17.47 -3.68 -35.44
CA GLY A 293 18.69 -3.40 -36.20
C GLY A 293 19.62 -2.33 -35.58
N HIS A 294 19.44 -1.99 -34.31
CA HIS A 294 20.29 -1.05 -33.59
C HIS A 294 21.53 -1.71 -32.97
N LEU A 295 21.44 -3.02 -32.71
CA LEU A 295 22.53 -3.88 -32.24
C LEU A 295 22.69 -5.05 -33.21
N PRO A 296 23.92 -5.58 -33.39
CA PRO A 296 24.11 -6.85 -34.09
C PRO A 296 23.52 -8.01 -33.29
N VAL A 297 23.26 -9.13 -33.98
CA VAL A 297 22.77 -10.35 -33.33
C VAL A 297 23.87 -10.94 -32.45
N ILE A 298 23.65 -10.91 -31.14
CA ILE A 298 24.60 -11.35 -30.11
C ILE A 298 23.88 -12.17 -29.04
N GLU A 299 24.61 -13.06 -28.40
CA GLU A 299 24.06 -13.90 -27.34
C GLU A 299 23.98 -13.11 -26.04
N ILE A 300 22.80 -13.13 -25.42
CA ILE A 300 22.62 -12.69 -24.05
C ILE A 300 22.00 -13.85 -23.26
N PRO A 301 22.62 -14.32 -22.16
CA PRO A 301 22.07 -15.41 -21.36
C PRO A 301 20.90 -14.95 -20.49
N TYR A 302 19.97 -15.87 -20.21
CA TYR A 302 18.95 -15.65 -19.18
C TYR A 302 19.57 -15.87 -17.80
N ARG A 303 19.42 -14.91 -16.89
CA ARG A 303 19.94 -15.07 -15.54
C ARG A 303 19.03 -15.95 -14.70
N LEU A 304 19.55 -17.09 -14.25
CA LEU A 304 18.97 -17.86 -13.15
C LEU A 304 19.45 -17.31 -11.80
N ALA A 305 18.57 -17.22 -10.81
CA ALA A 305 18.95 -16.79 -9.47
C ALA A 305 19.86 -17.85 -8.82
N LYS A 306 21.12 -17.51 -8.56
CA LYS A 306 22.12 -18.44 -7.97
C LYS A 306 21.92 -18.71 -6.47
N THR A 307 21.22 -17.83 -5.75
CA THR A 307 20.98 -17.98 -4.30
C THR A 307 19.54 -17.65 -3.95
N THR A 308 18.92 -18.52 -3.15
CA THR A 308 17.63 -18.28 -2.51
C THR A 308 17.91 -18.04 -1.04
N PRO A 309 17.93 -16.78 -0.55
CA PRO A 309 18.20 -16.52 0.86
C PRO A 309 17.10 -17.17 1.70
N VAL A 310 17.49 -17.80 2.82
CA VAL A 310 16.60 -18.43 3.80
C VAL A 310 17.19 -18.15 5.18
N ILE A 311 16.43 -17.54 6.08
CA ILE A 311 16.86 -17.38 7.48
C ILE A 311 16.74 -18.71 8.23
N THR A 312 17.51 -18.88 9.32
CA THR A 312 17.40 -20.08 10.15
C THR A 312 16.08 -20.09 10.92
N GLN A 313 15.65 -21.28 11.37
CA GLN A 313 14.45 -21.38 12.20
C GLN A 313 14.62 -20.63 13.53
N GLN A 314 15.83 -20.64 14.11
CA GLN A 314 16.14 -19.88 15.32
C GLN A 314 15.99 -18.36 15.10
N GLN A 315 16.49 -17.83 13.99
CA GLN A 315 16.30 -16.41 13.63
C GLN A 315 14.82 -16.08 13.43
N ARG A 316 14.08 -16.96 12.74
CA ARG A 316 12.64 -16.80 12.52
C ARG A 316 11.86 -16.74 13.84
N LEU A 317 12.11 -17.69 14.76
CA LEU A 317 11.46 -17.74 16.06
C LEU A 317 11.82 -16.54 16.94
N ALA A 318 13.09 -16.11 16.93
CA ALA A 318 13.52 -14.92 17.66
C ALA A 318 12.77 -13.66 17.20
N HIS A 319 12.61 -13.48 15.88
CA HIS A 319 11.81 -12.37 15.34
C HIS A 319 10.34 -12.48 15.77
N ILE A 320 9.72 -13.67 15.67
CA ILE A 320 8.32 -13.86 16.09
C ILE A 320 8.16 -13.49 17.57
N GLN A 321 9.02 -14.00 18.44
CA GLN A 321 8.98 -13.70 19.88
C GLN A 321 9.10 -12.20 20.15
N GLN A 322 10.07 -11.52 19.53
CA GLN A 322 10.25 -10.07 19.66
C GLN A 322 9.02 -9.27 19.21
N LEU A 323 8.32 -9.72 18.16
CA LEU A 323 7.14 -9.06 17.62
C LEU A 323 5.88 -9.30 18.47
N LEU A 324 5.83 -10.37 19.26
CA LEU A 324 4.71 -10.68 20.15
C LEU A 324 4.78 -9.92 21.48
N VAL A 325 5.97 -9.48 21.91
CA VAL A 325 6.16 -8.70 23.15
C VAL A 325 5.52 -7.29 23.04
N PRO A 326 4.60 -6.90 23.94
CA PRO A 326 3.96 -5.57 23.91
C PRO A 326 4.92 -4.38 24.04
N ALA A 327 6.02 -4.56 24.79
CA ALA A 327 7.03 -3.52 25.04
C ALA A 327 7.99 -3.27 23.86
N THR A 328 7.80 -3.93 22.72
CA THR A 328 8.62 -3.69 21.54
C THR A 328 8.48 -2.26 21.03
N SER A 329 9.56 -1.68 20.50
CA SER A 329 9.55 -0.33 19.92
C SER A 329 8.82 -0.25 18.57
N LEU A 330 8.46 -1.39 17.99
CA LEU A 330 7.75 -1.51 16.72
C LEU A 330 6.26 -1.22 16.89
N ARG A 331 5.69 -0.50 15.92
CA ARG A 331 4.27 -0.13 15.91
C ARG A 331 3.39 -1.34 15.59
N PRO A 332 2.10 -1.35 16.01
CA PRO A 332 1.16 -2.41 15.66
C PRO A 332 1.10 -2.73 14.15
N LEU A 333 1.25 -1.71 13.31
CA LEU A 333 1.41 -1.84 11.86
C LEU A 333 2.57 -2.76 11.45
N GLU A 334 3.77 -2.47 11.95
CA GLU A 334 4.99 -3.22 11.62
C GLU A 334 4.90 -4.65 12.16
N ARG A 335 4.44 -4.79 13.40
CA ARG A 335 4.30 -6.08 14.08
C ARG A 335 3.35 -7.01 13.33
N THR A 336 2.16 -6.52 12.99
CA THR A 336 1.16 -7.31 12.27
C THR A 336 1.66 -7.73 10.89
N ALA A 337 2.25 -6.79 10.12
CA ALA A 337 2.77 -7.10 8.80
C ALA A 337 3.93 -8.11 8.85
N ALA A 338 4.83 -7.98 9.82
CA ALA A 338 5.94 -8.89 10.01
C ALA A 338 5.46 -10.30 10.40
N LEU A 339 4.49 -10.41 11.31
CA LEU A 339 3.93 -11.71 11.73
C LEU A 339 3.19 -12.41 10.60
N LEU A 340 2.43 -11.69 9.77
CA LEU A 340 1.81 -12.24 8.56
C LEU A 340 2.85 -12.79 7.57
N LEU A 341 4.02 -12.15 7.47
CA LEU A 341 5.13 -12.62 6.64
C LEU A 341 5.85 -13.83 7.27
N LEU A 342 6.15 -13.79 8.57
CA LEU A 342 6.92 -14.80 9.29
C LEU A 342 6.15 -16.11 9.50
N ILE A 343 4.85 -16.01 9.79
CA ILE A 343 4.00 -17.15 10.13
C ILE A 343 3.33 -17.70 8.87
N HIS A 344 2.62 -16.84 8.14
CA HIS A 344 1.79 -17.25 7.00
C HIS A 344 2.49 -17.11 5.65
N GLY A 345 3.76 -16.70 5.65
CA GLY A 345 4.54 -16.51 4.44
C GLY A 345 3.97 -15.45 3.50
N GLN A 346 3.03 -14.59 3.90
CA GLN A 346 2.30 -13.75 2.96
C GLN A 346 3.22 -12.71 2.31
N PRO A 347 3.20 -12.53 0.97
CA PRO A 347 4.03 -11.52 0.33
C PRO A 347 3.59 -10.12 0.75
N LEU A 348 4.55 -9.21 0.99
CA LEU A 348 4.25 -7.84 1.41
C LEU A 348 3.34 -7.08 0.42
N ALA A 349 3.37 -7.42 -0.86
CA ALA A 349 2.47 -6.88 -1.86
C ALA A 349 0.99 -7.23 -1.58
N ARG A 350 0.73 -8.43 -1.03
CA ARG A 350 -0.61 -8.87 -0.61
C ARG A 350 -0.95 -8.29 0.75
N ILE A 351 -0.02 -8.36 1.71
CA ILE A 351 -0.21 -7.78 3.06
C ILE A 351 -0.60 -6.31 2.95
N ALA A 352 0.12 -5.52 2.16
CA ALA A 352 -0.20 -4.12 1.95
C ALA A 352 -1.64 -3.89 1.45
N ARG A 353 -2.19 -4.81 0.65
CA ARG A 353 -3.54 -4.74 0.07
C ARG A 353 -4.59 -5.48 0.89
N MET A 354 -4.27 -5.91 2.09
CA MET A 354 -5.25 -6.59 2.92
C MET A 354 -6.36 -5.64 3.34
N GLN A 355 -7.58 -6.16 3.32
CA GLN A 355 -8.78 -5.43 3.66
C GLN A 355 -9.35 -5.89 5.01
N LEU A 356 -10.11 -5.01 5.65
CA LEU A 356 -10.74 -5.27 6.94
C LEU A 356 -11.80 -6.38 6.85
N ASP A 357 -12.48 -6.50 5.70
CA ASP A 357 -13.47 -7.56 5.41
C ASP A 357 -12.86 -8.98 5.28
N GLN A 358 -11.53 -9.08 5.24
CA GLN A 358 -10.81 -10.34 5.28
C GLN A 358 -10.65 -10.84 6.72
N LEU A 359 -10.92 -9.99 7.71
CA LEU A 359 -10.91 -10.35 9.12
C LEU A 359 -12.34 -10.61 9.59
N ARG A 360 -12.52 -11.66 10.38
CA ARG A 360 -13.74 -11.88 11.17
C ARG A 360 -13.36 -11.97 12.63
N ILE A 361 -14.10 -11.28 13.46
CA ILE A 361 -13.92 -11.25 14.90
C ILE A 361 -15.22 -11.78 15.49
N ASP A 362 -15.13 -12.88 16.22
CA ASP A 362 -16.26 -13.50 16.92
C ASP A 362 -15.85 -13.90 18.34
N GLY A 363 -16.76 -14.52 19.09
CA GLY A 363 -16.50 -14.96 20.46
C GLY A 363 -15.39 -16.03 20.59
N HIS A 364 -14.91 -16.60 19.48
CA HIS A 364 -13.88 -17.64 19.45
C HIS A 364 -12.50 -17.12 19.00
N GLY A 365 -12.41 -15.84 18.65
CA GLY A 365 -11.17 -15.12 18.34
C GLY A 365 -11.19 -14.43 16.98
N ILE A 366 -10.00 -14.16 16.43
CA ILE A 366 -9.85 -13.58 15.10
C ILE A 366 -9.60 -14.70 14.08
N THR A 367 -10.31 -14.63 12.95
CA THR A 367 -9.97 -15.39 11.75
C THR A 367 -9.62 -14.47 10.58
N ILE A 368 -8.78 -14.97 9.68
CA ILE A 368 -8.22 -14.22 8.55
C ILE A 368 -8.34 -15.01 7.25
N ARG A 369 -8.78 -14.35 6.19
CA ARG A 369 -8.93 -14.95 4.87
C ARG A 369 -7.81 -14.52 3.91
N PHE A 370 -6.98 -15.46 3.49
CA PHE A 370 -5.98 -15.27 2.41
C PHE A 370 -6.47 -15.75 1.04
N ALA A 371 -7.34 -16.76 1.03
CA ALA A 371 -7.89 -17.42 -0.14
C ALA A 371 -9.40 -17.63 0.02
N ALA A 372 -9.91 -18.86 -0.20
CA ALA A 372 -11.32 -19.20 0.00
C ALA A 372 -11.68 -19.34 1.49
N GLU A 373 -10.81 -20.00 2.27
CA GLU A 373 -11.07 -20.34 3.67
C GLU A 373 -10.51 -19.30 4.65
N HIS A 374 -11.10 -19.26 5.84
CA HIS A 374 -10.64 -18.45 6.96
C HIS A 374 -9.74 -19.30 7.86
N LEU A 375 -8.56 -18.76 8.20
CA LEU A 375 -7.63 -19.37 9.13
C LEU A 375 -7.73 -18.70 10.50
N ARG A 376 -7.69 -19.48 11.57
CA ARG A 376 -7.69 -18.95 12.93
C ARG A 376 -6.34 -18.29 13.23
N ILE A 377 -6.37 -17.07 13.76
CA ILE A 377 -5.20 -16.40 14.31
C ILE A 377 -5.08 -16.79 15.79
N PRO A 378 -4.03 -17.50 16.21
CA PRO A 378 -3.85 -17.87 17.62
C PRO A 378 -3.40 -16.66 18.46
N GLU A 379 -3.69 -16.69 19.76
CA GLU A 379 -2.97 -15.83 20.70
C GLU A 379 -1.50 -16.27 20.81
N PRO A 380 -0.55 -15.35 21.03
CA PRO A 380 -0.74 -13.90 21.26
C PRO A 380 -0.79 -13.05 19.97
N PHE A 381 -0.81 -13.66 18.78
CA PHE A 381 -0.84 -12.91 17.51
C PHE A 381 -2.17 -12.17 17.32
N ALA A 382 -3.29 -12.76 17.74
CA ALA A 382 -4.60 -12.10 17.69
C ALA A 382 -4.60 -10.76 18.43
N SER A 383 -4.01 -10.69 19.64
CA SER A 383 -3.82 -9.42 20.37
C SER A 383 -3.05 -8.35 19.56
N VAL A 384 -2.05 -8.75 18.77
CA VAL A 384 -1.30 -7.81 17.91
C VAL A 384 -2.17 -7.28 16.76
N VAL A 385 -3.02 -8.14 16.18
CA VAL A 385 -3.97 -7.74 15.14
C VAL A 385 -5.04 -6.80 15.69
N HIS A 386 -5.55 -7.06 16.89
CA HIS A 386 -6.46 -6.13 17.58
C HIS A 386 -5.82 -4.76 17.79
N ALA A 387 -4.61 -4.71 18.36
CA ALA A 387 -3.87 -3.45 18.52
C ALA A 387 -3.65 -2.74 17.19
N ARG A 388 -3.49 -3.46 16.08
CA ARG A 388 -3.39 -2.88 14.73
C ARG A 388 -4.69 -2.23 14.28
N ILE A 389 -5.83 -2.87 14.52
CA ILE A 389 -7.16 -2.34 14.15
C ILE A 389 -7.43 -1.07 14.95
N GLU A 390 -7.09 -1.06 16.24
CA GLU A 390 -7.20 0.11 17.11
C GLU A 390 -6.25 1.24 16.68
N ASP A 391 -5.05 0.91 16.21
CA ASP A 391 -4.02 1.84 15.69
C ASP A 391 -4.20 2.17 14.19
N LEU A 392 -5.34 1.84 13.56
CA LEU A 392 -5.57 2.24 12.17
C LEU A 392 -5.48 3.77 12.08
N PRO A 393 -4.58 4.33 11.23
CA PRO A 393 -4.47 5.77 11.12
C PRO A 393 -5.83 6.30 10.74
N ASN A 394 -6.33 7.16 11.61
CA ASN A 394 -7.73 7.47 11.75
C ASN A 394 -8.43 7.60 10.39
N LEU A 395 -9.49 6.78 10.19
CA LEU A 395 -10.41 6.64 9.03
C LEU A 395 -11.23 7.93 8.76
N ASN A 396 -10.58 9.07 8.97
CA ASN A 396 -11.17 10.26 9.50
C ASN A 396 -10.64 11.52 8.81
N THR A 397 -9.59 11.45 7.99
CA THR A 397 -9.29 12.51 7.02
C THR A 397 -10.15 12.33 5.76
N ALA A 398 -10.30 13.39 4.93
CA ALA A 398 -11.03 13.31 3.65
C ALA A 398 -10.48 12.17 2.78
N ALA A 399 -9.18 11.90 2.96
CA ALA A 399 -8.45 10.83 2.30
C ALA A 399 -8.96 9.40 2.60
N HIS A 400 -9.59 9.15 3.76
CA HIS A 400 -9.78 7.78 4.27
C HIS A 400 -11.17 7.50 4.87
N ARG A 401 -12.20 8.27 4.50
CA ARG A 401 -13.58 8.15 5.03
C ARG A 401 -14.14 6.72 4.95
N ASP A 402 -13.90 6.04 3.84
CA ASP A 402 -14.34 4.65 3.58
C ASP A 402 -13.13 3.70 3.50
N ASN A 403 -12.17 3.84 4.41
CA ASN A 403 -10.99 3.00 4.37
C ASN A 403 -11.33 1.53 4.65
N ARG A 404 -11.26 0.73 3.58
CA ARG A 404 -11.35 -0.72 3.60
C ARG A 404 -10.05 -1.44 3.94
N TRP A 405 -8.91 -0.74 4.01
CA TRP A 405 -7.59 -1.37 4.11
C TRP A 405 -7.17 -1.59 5.57
N LEU A 406 -6.64 -2.77 5.89
CA LEU A 406 -5.95 -3.06 7.15
C LEU A 406 -4.60 -2.31 7.25
N PHE A 407 -4.04 -1.97 6.10
CA PHE A 407 -2.82 -1.18 5.96
C PHE A 407 -3.09 0.01 5.02
N PRO A 408 -3.75 1.08 5.47
CA PRO A 408 -3.96 2.28 4.68
C PRO A 408 -2.63 3.00 4.36
N GLY A 409 -2.57 3.64 3.19
CA GLY A 409 -1.42 4.42 2.75
C GLY A 409 -1.59 5.91 2.99
N GLY A 410 -0.57 6.70 2.65
CA GLY A 410 -0.64 8.16 2.74
C GLY A 410 -1.43 8.84 1.62
N ARG A 411 -1.90 8.07 0.61
CA ARG A 411 -2.74 8.57 -0.48
C ARG A 411 -4.20 8.19 -0.22
N PRO A 412 -5.16 9.11 -0.48
CA PRO A 412 -6.58 8.83 -0.39
C PRO A 412 -6.99 7.54 -1.07
N GLY A 413 -7.89 6.76 -0.43
CA GLY A 413 -8.46 5.53 -0.99
C GLY A 413 -7.47 4.37 -1.24
N GLN A 414 -6.16 4.56 -1.03
CA GLN A 414 -5.13 3.59 -1.40
C GLN A 414 -4.51 2.89 -0.18
N PRO A 415 -4.12 1.60 -0.34
CA PRO A 415 -3.34 0.90 0.67
C PRO A 415 -1.93 1.49 0.80
N ILE A 416 -1.23 1.12 1.87
CA ILE A 416 0.18 1.44 2.07
C ILE A 416 0.96 0.95 0.85
N HIS A 417 1.93 1.76 0.42
CA HIS A 417 2.78 1.30 -0.66
C HIS A 417 3.64 0.13 -0.16
N GLN A 418 3.69 -0.96 -0.94
CA GLN A 418 4.51 -2.13 -0.60
C GLN A 418 5.97 -1.75 -0.28
N GLY A 419 6.53 -0.77 -1.01
CA GLY A 419 7.90 -0.31 -0.79
C GLY A 419 8.10 0.37 0.56
N THR A 420 7.08 1.07 1.05
CA THR A 420 7.10 1.65 2.41
C THR A 420 7.12 0.53 3.44
N LEU A 421 6.26 -0.47 3.30
CA LEU A 421 6.22 -1.62 4.21
C LEU A 421 7.55 -2.40 4.17
N MET A 422 8.14 -2.57 2.99
CA MET A 422 9.46 -3.17 2.83
C MET A 422 10.55 -2.39 3.56
N SER A 423 10.55 -1.07 3.49
CA SER A 423 11.53 -0.25 4.22
C SER A 423 11.35 -0.39 5.73
N LEU A 424 10.12 -0.22 6.24
CA LEU A 424 9.84 -0.33 7.68
C LEU A 424 10.31 -1.67 8.27
N LEU A 425 10.07 -2.78 7.57
CA LEU A 425 10.48 -4.09 8.05
C LEU A 425 11.99 -4.34 7.93
N ARG A 426 12.66 -3.74 6.93
CA ARG A 426 14.13 -3.80 6.84
C ARG A 426 14.81 -2.99 7.94
N ASP A 427 14.25 -1.82 8.26
CA ASP A 427 14.73 -0.97 9.35
C ASP A 427 14.56 -1.68 10.71
N ALA A 428 13.56 -2.56 10.82
CA ALA A 428 13.39 -3.49 11.94
C ALA A 428 14.31 -4.72 11.92
N GLY A 429 15.25 -4.81 10.96
CA GLY A 429 16.22 -5.91 10.86
C GLY A 429 15.70 -7.19 10.20
N ILE A 430 14.53 -7.16 9.54
CA ILE A 430 13.92 -8.36 8.95
C ILE A 430 14.43 -8.57 7.52
N ASP A 431 15.08 -9.71 7.26
CA ASP A 431 15.34 -10.17 5.88
C ASP A 431 14.04 -10.65 5.23
N LEU A 432 13.45 -9.80 4.39
CA LEU A 432 12.17 -10.06 3.74
C LEU A 432 12.15 -11.34 2.89
N ARG A 433 13.22 -11.62 2.13
CA ARG A 433 13.26 -12.78 1.24
C ARG A 433 13.59 -14.03 2.03
N GLY A 434 14.59 -13.95 2.91
CA GLY A 434 14.96 -15.03 3.80
C GLY A 434 13.79 -15.49 4.66
N THR A 435 13.07 -14.54 5.24
CA THR A 435 11.87 -14.78 6.04
C THR A 435 10.77 -15.46 5.26
N LYS A 436 10.39 -14.92 4.10
CA LYS A 436 9.32 -15.50 3.28
C LYS A 436 9.63 -16.95 2.89
N ASN A 437 10.86 -17.21 2.48
CA ASN A 437 11.28 -18.54 2.06
C ASN A 437 11.33 -19.51 3.24
N ALA A 438 11.75 -19.05 4.42
CA ALA A 438 11.71 -19.84 5.66
C ALA A 438 10.27 -20.17 6.08
N ALA A 439 9.36 -19.19 6.03
CA ALA A 439 7.93 -19.40 6.33
C ALA A 439 7.28 -20.40 5.38
N LEU A 440 7.50 -20.26 4.06
CA LEU A 440 6.99 -21.23 3.08
C LEU A 440 7.58 -22.62 3.27
N ARG A 441 8.88 -22.73 3.60
CA ARG A 441 9.54 -23.99 3.92
C ARG A 441 8.91 -24.67 5.14
N GLU A 442 8.63 -23.91 6.19
CA GLU A 442 7.94 -24.43 7.38
C GLU A 442 6.53 -24.92 7.04
N LEU A 443 5.75 -24.13 6.30
CA LEU A 443 4.38 -24.51 5.92
C LEU A 443 4.36 -25.83 5.14
N VAL A 444 5.22 -25.98 4.13
CA VAL A 444 5.29 -27.22 3.33
C VAL A 444 5.96 -28.39 4.06
N LEU A 445 6.50 -28.20 5.27
CA LEU A 445 6.94 -29.28 6.16
C LEU A 445 5.82 -29.74 7.09
N GLN A 446 4.88 -28.84 7.41
CA GLN A 446 3.77 -29.12 8.33
C GLN A 446 2.50 -29.59 7.62
N MET A 447 2.33 -29.25 6.34
CA MET A 447 1.16 -29.68 5.55
C MET A 447 1.51 -29.89 4.06
N PRO A 448 0.73 -30.72 3.34
CA PRO A 448 0.90 -30.96 1.91
C PRO A 448 0.94 -29.67 1.08
N ALA A 449 1.82 -29.61 0.09
CA ALA A 449 2.01 -28.43 -0.77
C ALA A 449 0.73 -27.92 -1.48
N PRO A 450 -0.23 -28.78 -1.89
CA PRO A 450 -1.51 -28.32 -2.41
C PRO A 450 -2.37 -27.59 -1.36
N ILE A 451 -2.41 -28.08 -0.11
CA ILE A 451 -3.12 -27.39 0.98
C ILE A 451 -2.47 -26.02 1.24
N VAL A 452 -1.13 -25.94 1.25
CA VAL A 452 -0.45 -24.63 1.38
C VAL A 452 -0.84 -23.68 0.24
N ALA A 453 -0.96 -24.19 -0.99
CA ALA A 453 -1.35 -23.39 -2.15
C ALA A 453 -2.76 -22.81 -1.96
N ASP A 454 -3.71 -23.67 -1.60
CA ASP A 454 -5.12 -23.32 -1.44
C ASP A 454 -5.36 -22.42 -0.23
N SER A 455 -4.79 -22.72 0.94
CA SER A 455 -5.00 -21.95 2.18
C SER A 455 -4.31 -20.59 2.17
N PHE A 456 -3.13 -20.45 1.52
CA PHE A 456 -2.31 -19.23 1.56
C PHE A 456 -2.24 -18.48 0.22
N ASN A 457 -3.06 -18.88 -0.75
CA ASN A 457 -3.17 -18.27 -2.08
C ASN A 457 -1.83 -18.23 -2.83
N TYR A 458 -1.19 -19.39 -2.94
CA TYR A 458 0.04 -19.61 -3.71
C TYR A 458 -0.22 -20.50 -4.92
N SER A 459 0.63 -20.42 -5.95
CA SER A 459 0.53 -21.37 -7.05
C SER A 459 1.07 -22.73 -6.61
N TYR A 460 0.41 -23.81 -7.06
CA TYR A 460 0.88 -25.19 -6.83
C TYR A 460 2.34 -25.39 -7.25
N THR A 461 2.76 -24.76 -8.35
CA THR A 461 4.15 -24.82 -8.82
C THR A 461 5.15 -24.23 -7.83
N VAL A 462 4.80 -23.14 -7.14
CA VAL A 462 5.66 -22.48 -6.17
C VAL A 462 5.74 -23.32 -4.89
N THR A 463 4.61 -23.78 -4.36
CA THR A 463 4.60 -24.60 -3.14
C THR A 463 5.29 -25.94 -3.34
N GLU A 464 5.11 -26.57 -4.51
CA GLU A 464 5.81 -27.81 -4.86
C GLU A 464 7.33 -27.61 -4.97
N GLN A 465 7.78 -26.49 -5.56
CA GLN A 465 9.19 -26.17 -5.59
C GLN A 465 9.77 -25.99 -4.17
N HIS A 466 9.03 -25.32 -3.28
CA HIS A 466 9.44 -25.18 -1.88
C HIS A 466 9.46 -26.52 -1.15
N ARG A 467 8.49 -27.41 -1.40
CA ARG A 467 8.44 -28.77 -0.83
C ARG A 467 9.66 -29.59 -1.24
N ARG A 468 9.99 -29.61 -2.55
CA ARG A 468 11.18 -30.30 -3.08
C ARG A 468 12.47 -29.77 -2.45
N ASN A 469 12.62 -28.45 -2.40
CA ASN A 469 13.79 -27.81 -1.80
C ASN A 469 13.90 -28.07 -0.28
N ALA A 470 12.76 -28.27 0.39
CA ALA A 470 12.71 -28.53 1.83
C ALA A 470 13.00 -30.00 2.18
N GLY A 471 12.84 -30.92 1.23
CA GLY A 471 12.89 -32.37 1.47
C GLY A 471 11.62 -32.94 2.10
N ALA A 472 10.50 -32.20 2.09
CA ALA A 472 9.27 -32.63 2.73
C ALA A 472 8.60 -33.79 1.97
N GLN A 473 8.28 -34.89 2.65
CA GLN A 473 7.60 -36.05 2.07
C GLN A 473 6.20 -36.19 2.69
N PHE A 474 5.17 -36.03 1.88
CA PHE A 474 3.78 -36.35 2.23
C PHE A 474 3.33 -37.47 1.31
N ILE A 475 3.39 -38.71 1.81
CA ILE A 475 3.09 -39.91 1.01
C ILE A 475 1.57 -40.14 0.92
N ASP A 476 0.79 -39.73 1.93
CA ASP A 476 -0.64 -40.04 2.04
C ASP A 476 -1.61 -38.98 1.47
N TYR A 477 -1.13 -37.84 0.96
CA TYR A 477 -2.06 -36.83 0.41
C TYR A 477 -2.59 -37.20 -0.99
N LEU A 478 -1.84 -38.00 -1.75
CA LEU A 478 -2.20 -38.39 -3.12
C LEU A 478 -3.33 -39.42 -3.17
N THR A 479 -3.56 -40.18 -2.09
CA THR A 479 -4.67 -41.15 -1.99
C THR A 479 -6.02 -40.46 -1.81
N ASN A 480 -6.11 -39.34 -1.10
CA ASN A 480 -7.38 -38.62 -0.89
C ASN A 480 -7.71 -37.53 -1.93
N ALA A 481 -6.71 -36.97 -2.62
CA ALA A 481 -6.96 -35.94 -3.65
C ALA A 481 -7.67 -36.49 -4.91
N ARG A 482 -7.57 -37.81 -5.18
CA ARG A 482 -8.37 -38.47 -6.23
C ARG A 482 -9.86 -38.49 -5.90
N ASN A 483 -10.23 -38.60 -4.61
CA ASN A 483 -11.63 -38.62 -4.18
C ASN A 483 -12.27 -37.23 -4.20
N HIS A 484 -11.51 -36.16 -3.91
CA HIS A 484 -12.06 -34.79 -3.94
C HIS A 484 -12.24 -34.20 -5.34
N LYS A 485 -11.57 -34.73 -6.39
CA LYS A 485 -11.82 -34.31 -7.78
C LYS A 485 -13.05 -34.97 -8.41
N ALA A 486 -13.61 -36.02 -7.80
CA ALA A 486 -14.78 -36.72 -8.33
C ALA A 486 -16.11 -35.98 -8.06
N ALA A 487 -16.15 -35.05 -7.10
CA ALA A 487 -17.34 -34.26 -6.81
C ALA A 487 -17.29 -32.87 -7.48
N ARG A 488 -17.49 -32.82 -8.79
CA ARG A 488 -18.02 -31.61 -9.45
C ARG A 488 -19.47 -31.92 -9.86
N PRO A 489 -20.48 -31.22 -9.33
CA PRO A 489 -21.83 -31.35 -9.87
C PRO A 489 -21.80 -30.85 -11.33
N CYS A 490 -22.29 -31.69 -12.25
CA CYS A 490 -22.64 -31.27 -13.58
C CYS A 490 -23.69 -30.16 -13.47
N ALA A 491 -23.40 -28.96 -14.00
CA ALA A 491 -24.38 -27.90 -14.13
C ALA A 491 -25.26 -28.18 -15.36
N CYS A 492 -26.17 -29.12 -15.23
CA CYS A 492 -27.29 -29.34 -16.15
C CYS A 492 -28.56 -29.47 -15.30
N PRO A 493 -29.60 -28.65 -15.51
CA PRO A 493 -30.79 -28.64 -14.66
C PRO A 493 -31.64 -29.93 -14.68
N ASP A 494 -31.39 -30.88 -15.59
CA ASP A 494 -32.31 -32.00 -15.86
C ASP A 494 -31.70 -33.41 -15.83
N CYS A 495 -30.49 -33.63 -15.27
CA CYS A 495 -29.91 -34.98 -15.18
C CYS A 495 -30.12 -35.62 -13.81
N SER A 496 -31.00 -36.62 -13.75
CA SER A 496 -31.17 -37.53 -12.61
C SER A 496 -30.34 -38.79 -12.80
N CYS A 497 -29.20 -38.89 -12.12
CA CYS A 497 -28.45 -40.14 -11.98
C CYS A 497 -28.23 -40.40 -10.49
N THR A 498 -28.90 -41.42 -9.97
CA THR A 498 -28.77 -41.95 -8.61
C THR A 498 -27.51 -42.81 -8.49
N ASP A 499 -26.84 -42.67 -7.35
CA ASP A 499 -25.71 -43.49 -6.88
C ASP A 499 -26.10 -44.96 -6.68
N GLU A 500 -25.32 -45.92 -7.20
CA GLU A 500 -25.07 -47.24 -6.57
C GLU A 500 -23.97 -48.08 -7.29
N ALA A 501 -22.93 -48.46 -6.51
CA ALA A 501 -22.00 -49.62 -6.62
C ALA A 501 -21.13 -49.80 -7.89
N ASP A 502 -19.93 -50.40 -7.92
CA ASP A 502 -19.23 -51.30 -7.00
C ASP A 502 -17.71 -51.36 -7.34
N MET A 503 -16.90 -51.94 -6.44
CA MET A 503 -15.44 -52.04 -6.52
C MET A 503 -14.90 -52.99 -7.61
N GLY A 504 -13.85 -52.57 -8.33
CA GLY A 504 -12.98 -53.45 -9.13
C GLY A 504 -11.87 -52.70 -9.88
N ALA A 505 -10.60 -53.01 -9.61
CA ALA A 505 -9.43 -52.55 -10.35
C ALA A 505 -9.05 -53.55 -11.47
N PRO A 506 -8.06 -53.27 -12.33
CA PRO A 506 -7.86 -52.10 -13.19
C PRO A 506 -7.86 -52.53 -14.68
N ASP A 507 -8.26 -51.68 -15.62
CA ASP A 507 -7.90 -51.90 -17.03
C ASP A 507 -7.66 -50.59 -17.79
N ASP A 508 -6.63 -50.64 -18.63
CA ASP A 508 -6.19 -49.58 -19.51
C ASP A 508 -7.23 -49.31 -20.61
N ARG A 509 -7.32 -48.03 -21.02
CA ARG A 509 -8.09 -47.46 -22.15
C ARG A 509 -9.51 -46.96 -21.84
N ILE A 510 -9.65 -45.67 -21.51
CA ILE A 510 -10.69 -44.80 -22.09
C ILE A 510 -10.15 -43.36 -22.22
N TYR A 511 -9.51 -43.06 -23.36
CA TYR A 511 -9.50 -41.73 -23.96
C TYR A 511 -10.33 -41.85 -25.23
N GLY A 512 -11.51 -41.23 -25.25
CA GLY A 512 -12.32 -41.12 -26.46
C GLY A 512 -13.78 -41.46 -26.24
N CYS A 513 -14.58 -40.45 -25.91
CA CYS A 513 -15.94 -40.20 -26.43
C CYS A 513 -16.55 -39.04 -25.64
N CYS A 514 -16.83 -37.93 -26.35
CA CYS A 514 -17.90 -36.94 -26.11
C CYS A 514 -17.59 -35.68 -26.94
N LEU A 515 -17.54 -35.86 -28.27
CA LEU A 515 -17.65 -34.82 -29.30
C LEU A 515 -18.54 -35.39 -30.41
N ALA A 516 -19.79 -35.66 -30.05
CA ALA A 516 -20.89 -35.88 -30.97
C ALA A 516 -22.16 -35.50 -30.19
N ASP A 517 -23.09 -34.83 -30.84
CA ASP A 517 -24.42 -34.44 -30.33
C ASP A 517 -24.50 -33.13 -29.53
N CYS A 518 -24.03 -32.03 -30.13
CA CYS A 518 -24.52 -30.68 -29.82
C CYS A 518 -25.25 -30.11 -31.05
N PRO A 519 -26.60 -30.02 -31.04
CA PRO A 519 -27.39 -29.60 -32.19
C PRO A 519 -27.69 -28.10 -32.14
N TYR A 520 -26.68 -27.22 -32.31
CA TYR A 520 -26.88 -25.82 -32.72
C TYR A 520 -25.59 -25.30 -33.38
N ALA A 521 -25.31 -25.85 -34.57
CA ALA A 521 -24.25 -25.39 -35.47
C ALA A 521 -24.83 -25.19 -36.88
N HIS A 522 -25.17 -23.94 -37.20
CA HIS A 522 -25.37 -23.41 -38.56
C HIS A 522 -25.05 -21.92 -38.47
N SER A 523 -24.34 -21.21 -39.35
CA SER A 523 -23.38 -21.42 -40.45
C SER A 523 -22.77 -20.02 -40.72
N PRO A 524 -21.60 -19.87 -41.36
CA PRO A 524 -20.95 -18.57 -41.58
C PRO A 524 -21.24 -17.97 -42.96
N THR A 525 -21.38 -16.63 -43.08
CA THR A 525 -21.07 -15.85 -44.31
C THR A 525 -21.04 -14.34 -44.05
N ALA A 526 -20.10 -13.67 -44.74
CA ALA A 526 -19.79 -12.23 -44.88
C ALA A 526 -18.91 -11.58 -43.80
#